data_AF-B2GK41-F1
#
_entry.id   AF-B2GK41-F1
#
_cell.length_a   1.000
_cell.length_b   1.000
_cell.length_c   1.000
_cell.angle_alpha   90.00
_cell.angle_beta   90.00
_cell.angle_gamma   90.00
#
_symmetry.space_group_name_H-M   'P 1'
#
loop_
_entity.id
_entity.type
_entity.pdbx_description
1 polymer ?
#
loop_
_entity_poly.entity_id
_entity_poly.type
_entity_poly.pdbx_seq_one_letter_code
_entity_poly.pdbx_strand_id
1 'polypeptide(L)'
;MSTRLDRALTDRGLARSRTVAAGWIRDGKVSVNGAPVTKASTPVSEQDRVEVETSPEDEYASRAAHKLVGALECFSDVDPAGRRCLDAGASTGGFTDVLLRRGAREVVAVDVGHDQLVPQLRADPRVHVHEGLNVRYLDAAEIGGPAELTVCDLSFISLTLVVPTLAGATVPGGDLLLMVKPQFEVGVHNLSRTGVVTSERARQDAVRRVVRCAGDVGLEVRATAPSPLPGQDGNVEFFVRCRRPPHAVPVGSLA
;
A
#
# COMPACT_ATOMS: atom_id res chain seq x y z
N MET A 1 -34.31 -0.87 -22.69
CA MET A 1 -32.99 -0.53 -23.26
C MET A 1 -31.93 -1.43 -22.66
N SER A 2 -30.83 -1.72 -23.35
CA SER A 2 -29.69 -2.45 -22.78
C SER A 2 -28.54 -1.51 -22.45
N THR A 3 -27.90 -1.76 -21.30
CA THR A 3 -26.75 -1.01 -20.79
C THR A 3 -25.59 -1.97 -20.57
N ARG A 4 -24.35 -1.49 -20.61
CA ARG A 4 -23.18 -2.31 -20.29
C ARG A 4 -23.18 -2.72 -18.82
N LEU A 5 -22.76 -3.95 -18.53
CA LEU A 5 -22.75 -4.52 -17.18
C LEU A 5 -21.95 -3.67 -16.16
N ASP A 6 -20.79 -3.15 -16.53
CA ASP A 6 -19.99 -2.26 -15.66
C ASP A 6 -20.77 -1.02 -15.19
N ARG A 7 -21.50 -0.41 -16.11
CA ARG A 7 -22.36 0.74 -15.83
C ARG A 7 -23.61 0.32 -15.05
N ALA A 8 -24.26 -0.77 -15.44
CA ALA A 8 -25.44 -1.27 -14.75
C ALA A 8 -25.16 -1.59 -13.26
N LEU A 9 -24.00 -2.14 -12.93
CA LEU A 9 -23.59 -2.36 -11.54
C LEU A 9 -23.47 -1.06 -10.74
N THR A 10 -22.94 0.00 -11.38
CA THR A 10 -22.77 1.29 -10.72
C THR A 10 -24.13 2.00 -10.57
N ASP A 11 -24.94 2.01 -11.63
CA ASP A 11 -26.26 2.64 -11.67
C ASP A 11 -27.25 1.95 -10.69
N ARG A 12 -27.10 0.63 -10.45
CA ARG A 12 -27.88 -0.14 -9.46
C ARG A 12 -27.33 -0.03 -8.03
N GLY A 13 -26.26 0.74 -7.80
CA GLY A 13 -25.62 0.86 -6.49
C GLY A 13 -24.91 -0.41 -6.01
N LEU A 14 -24.72 -1.41 -6.88
CA LEU A 14 -24.02 -2.65 -6.56
C LEU A 14 -22.51 -2.45 -6.48
N ALA A 15 -21.95 -1.47 -7.22
CA ALA A 15 -20.54 -1.12 -7.19
C ALA A 15 -20.32 0.38 -6.97
N ARG A 16 -19.29 0.75 -6.18
CA ARG A 16 -18.95 2.16 -5.86
C ARG A 16 -18.41 2.97 -7.05
N SER A 17 -17.92 2.31 -8.09
CA SER A 17 -17.48 2.95 -9.32
C SER A 17 -17.45 1.97 -10.49
N ARG A 18 -17.45 2.49 -11.72
CA ARG A 18 -17.30 1.67 -12.93
C ARG A 18 -15.98 0.90 -12.97
N THR A 19 -14.92 1.45 -12.39
CA THR A 19 -13.60 0.79 -12.33
C THR A 19 -13.64 -0.42 -11.41
N VAL A 20 -14.30 -0.29 -10.26
CA VAL A 20 -14.51 -1.40 -9.31
C VAL A 20 -15.40 -2.47 -9.95
N ALA A 21 -16.51 -2.05 -10.56
CA ALA A 21 -17.41 -2.93 -11.30
C ALA A 21 -16.67 -3.74 -12.37
N ALA A 22 -15.84 -3.08 -13.19
CA ALA A 22 -15.03 -3.74 -14.22
C ALA A 22 -13.99 -4.69 -13.63
N GLY A 23 -13.46 -4.41 -12.43
CA GLY A 23 -12.59 -5.30 -11.67
C GLY A 23 -13.31 -6.59 -11.28
N TRP A 24 -14.43 -6.47 -10.56
CA TRP A 24 -15.23 -7.63 -10.12
C TRP A 24 -15.71 -8.49 -11.28
N ILE A 25 -16.15 -7.87 -12.38
CA ILE A 25 -16.49 -8.59 -13.61
C ILE A 25 -15.29 -9.41 -14.08
N ARG A 26 -14.12 -8.78 -14.25
CA ARG A 26 -12.90 -9.47 -14.72
C ARG A 26 -12.51 -10.64 -13.82
N ASP A 27 -12.71 -10.47 -12.51
CA ASP A 27 -12.35 -11.46 -11.49
C ASP A 27 -13.42 -12.56 -11.32
N GLY A 28 -14.48 -12.56 -12.16
CA GLY A 28 -15.52 -13.58 -12.17
C GLY A 28 -16.54 -13.47 -11.04
N LYS A 29 -16.57 -12.33 -10.35
CA LYS A 29 -17.42 -12.09 -9.16
C LYS A 29 -18.83 -11.61 -9.49
N VAL A 30 -19.15 -11.44 -10.76
CA VAL A 30 -20.45 -10.93 -11.21
C VAL A 30 -21.15 -12.00 -12.01
N SER A 31 -22.39 -12.30 -11.64
CA SER A 31 -23.26 -13.19 -12.39
C SER A 31 -24.44 -12.42 -12.98
N VAL A 32 -24.90 -12.87 -14.15
CA VAL A 32 -26.09 -12.38 -14.81
C VAL A 32 -27.00 -13.58 -15.06
N ASN A 33 -28.20 -13.55 -14.50
CA ASN A 33 -29.18 -14.65 -14.54
C ASN A 33 -28.58 -16.00 -14.09
N GLY A 34 -27.72 -15.96 -13.07
CA GLY A 34 -27.07 -17.15 -12.50
C GLY A 34 -25.82 -17.63 -13.25
N ALA A 35 -25.38 -16.95 -14.32
CA ALA A 35 -24.16 -17.30 -15.05
C ALA A 35 -23.06 -16.25 -14.81
N PRO A 36 -21.82 -16.65 -14.46
CA PRO A 36 -20.71 -15.72 -14.28
C PRO A 36 -20.35 -15.01 -15.59
N VAL A 37 -20.07 -13.71 -15.51
CA VAL A 37 -19.73 -12.87 -16.66
C VAL A 37 -18.38 -12.19 -16.40
N THR A 38 -17.45 -12.30 -17.35
CA THR A 38 -16.11 -11.71 -17.25
C THR A 38 -15.85 -10.54 -18.19
N LYS A 39 -16.85 -10.14 -18.97
CA LYS A 39 -16.77 -9.03 -19.94
C LYS A 39 -17.57 -7.82 -19.47
N ALA A 40 -16.88 -6.73 -19.15
CA ALA A 40 -17.48 -5.50 -18.65
C ALA A 40 -18.52 -4.87 -19.60
N SER A 41 -18.34 -5.07 -20.90
CA SER A 41 -19.22 -4.54 -21.94
C SER A 41 -20.39 -5.47 -22.29
N THR A 42 -20.60 -6.57 -21.57
CA THR A 42 -21.78 -7.44 -21.77
C THR A 42 -23.05 -6.61 -21.62
N PRO A 43 -23.94 -6.60 -22.62
CA PRO A 43 -25.20 -5.87 -22.53
C PRO A 43 -26.15 -6.57 -21.56
N VAL A 44 -26.74 -5.80 -20.66
CA VAL A 44 -27.78 -6.23 -19.72
C VAL A 44 -28.97 -5.30 -19.77
N SER A 45 -30.15 -5.86 -19.62
CA SER A 45 -31.43 -5.16 -19.49
C SER A 45 -31.81 -4.97 -18.03
N GLU A 46 -32.84 -4.16 -17.78
CA GLU A 46 -33.42 -3.99 -16.43
C GLU A 46 -34.01 -5.29 -15.87
N GLN A 47 -34.43 -6.22 -16.72
CA GLN A 47 -35.01 -7.51 -16.33
C GLN A 47 -33.96 -8.54 -15.92
N ASP A 48 -32.70 -8.33 -16.31
CA ASP A 48 -31.62 -9.24 -15.96
C ASP A 48 -31.27 -9.14 -14.47
N ARG A 49 -31.28 -10.29 -13.80
CA ARG A 49 -30.83 -10.43 -12.41
C ARG A 49 -29.30 -10.38 -12.39
N VAL A 50 -28.75 -9.31 -11.84
CA VAL A 50 -27.31 -9.12 -11.71
C VAL A 50 -26.95 -9.28 -10.24
N GLU A 51 -26.04 -10.19 -9.96
CA GLU A 51 -25.56 -10.47 -8.59
C GLU A 51 -24.04 -10.29 -8.54
N VAL A 52 -23.55 -9.86 -7.37
CA VAL A 52 -22.12 -9.69 -7.13
C VAL A 52 -21.76 -10.48 -5.88
N GLU A 53 -20.80 -11.38 -6.02
CA GLU A 53 -20.17 -12.10 -4.92
C GLU A 53 -18.91 -11.35 -4.49
N THR A 54 -19.04 -10.42 -3.55
CA THR A 54 -17.92 -9.71 -2.94
C THR A 54 -17.58 -10.29 -1.57
N SER A 55 -16.30 -10.38 -1.23
CA SER A 55 -15.86 -10.56 0.15
C SER A 55 -15.65 -9.20 0.84
N PRO A 56 -15.56 -9.13 2.17
CA PRO A 56 -15.16 -7.91 2.89
C PRO A 56 -13.79 -7.36 2.42
N GLU A 57 -12.96 -8.21 1.82
CA GLU A 57 -11.65 -7.83 1.27
C GLU A 57 -11.78 -7.14 -0.10
N ASP A 58 -12.90 -7.32 -0.81
CA ASP A 58 -13.20 -6.61 -2.07
C ASP A 58 -13.64 -5.16 -1.86
N GLU A 59 -13.87 -4.79 -0.60
CA GLU A 59 -14.32 -3.46 -0.21
C GLU A 59 -13.16 -2.48 0.01
N TYR A 60 -11.91 -2.96 0.02
CA TYR A 60 -10.78 -2.08 0.26
C TYR A 60 -10.72 -0.93 -0.76
N ALA A 61 -10.22 0.22 -0.30
CA ALA A 61 -10.08 1.41 -1.13
C ALA A 61 -9.26 1.17 -2.40
N SER A 62 -8.26 0.26 -2.36
CA SER A 62 -7.47 -0.13 -3.53
C SER A 62 -6.87 -1.53 -3.41
N ARG A 63 -6.42 -2.10 -4.54
CA ARG A 63 -5.70 -3.38 -4.57
C ARG A 63 -4.42 -3.38 -3.74
N ALA A 64 -3.84 -2.21 -3.46
CA ALA A 64 -2.65 -2.11 -2.62
C ALA A 64 -2.95 -2.63 -1.20
N ALA A 65 -4.19 -2.51 -0.70
CA ALA A 65 -4.59 -3.03 0.60
C ALA A 65 -4.16 -4.49 0.83
N HIS A 66 -4.40 -5.37 -0.15
CA HIS A 66 -4.03 -6.78 -0.04
C HIS A 66 -2.53 -7.02 0.11
N LYS A 67 -1.68 -6.08 -0.35
CA LYS A 67 -0.24 -6.17 -0.12
C LYS A 67 0.07 -6.00 1.38
N LEU A 68 -0.51 -4.97 2.02
CA LEU A 68 -0.30 -4.75 3.45
C LEU A 68 -0.97 -5.85 4.30
N VAL A 69 -2.14 -6.35 3.89
CA VAL A 69 -2.79 -7.52 4.54
C VAL A 69 -1.82 -8.70 4.57
N GLY A 70 -1.25 -9.09 3.42
CA GLY A 70 -0.31 -10.20 3.38
C GLY A 70 0.99 -9.92 4.14
N ALA A 71 1.46 -8.66 4.16
CA ALA A 71 2.61 -8.28 4.98
C ALA A 71 2.33 -8.49 6.48
N LEU A 72 1.17 -8.06 6.97
CA LEU A 72 0.76 -8.21 8.36
C LEU A 72 0.46 -9.68 8.73
N GLU A 73 0.09 -10.52 7.78
CA GLU A 73 -0.02 -11.97 7.99
C GLU A 73 1.36 -12.64 8.07
N CYS A 74 2.30 -12.23 7.21
CA CYS A 74 3.67 -12.70 7.23
C CYS A 74 4.44 -12.22 8.48
N PHE A 75 4.12 -11.03 8.97
CA PHE A 75 4.72 -10.40 10.15
C PHE A 75 3.68 -10.30 11.27
N SER A 76 3.14 -11.43 11.70
CA SER A 76 1.97 -11.52 12.58
C SER A 76 2.13 -10.90 13.97
N ASP A 77 3.36 -10.58 14.39
CA ASP A 77 3.67 -9.85 15.61
C ASP A 77 3.64 -8.31 15.45
N VAL A 78 3.39 -7.81 14.23
CA VAL A 78 3.09 -6.40 13.97
C VAL A 78 1.58 -6.19 13.98
N ASP A 79 1.08 -5.54 15.03
CA ASP A 79 -0.35 -5.27 15.18
C ASP A 79 -0.64 -3.76 15.15
N PRO A 80 -1.41 -3.25 14.16
CA PRO A 80 -1.85 -1.85 14.14
C PRO A 80 -2.80 -1.47 15.29
N ALA A 81 -3.44 -2.44 15.96
CA ALA A 81 -4.50 -2.17 16.92
C ALA A 81 -4.04 -1.21 18.04
N GLY A 82 -4.83 -0.15 18.24
CA GLY A 82 -4.58 0.87 19.25
C GLY A 82 -3.37 1.77 18.97
N ARG A 83 -2.64 1.58 17.87
CA ARG A 83 -1.43 2.34 17.53
C ARG A 83 -1.75 3.57 16.68
N ARG A 84 -0.85 4.55 16.77
CA ARG A 84 -0.71 5.61 15.77
C ARG A 84 0.09 5.11 14.59
N CYS A 85 -0.48 5.21 13.40
CA CYS A 85 0.14 4.74 12.18
C CYS A 85 0.48 5.88 11.22
N LEU A 86 1.58 5.75 10.50
CA LEU A 86 1.92 6.59 9.35
C LEU A 86 1.81 5.75 8.08
N ASP A 87 0.99 6.19 7.12
CA ASP A 87 0.90 5.68 5.76
C ASP A 87 1.65 6.63 4.81
N ALA A 88 2.90 6.28 4.49
CA ALA A 88 3.78 7.07 3.63
C ALA A 88 3.58 6.66 2.15
N GLY A 89 2.87 7.49 1.40
CA GLY A 89 2.41 7.20 0.04
C GLY A 89 0.97 6.67 0.01
N ALA A 90 0.08 7.29 0.78
CA ALA A 90 -1.27 6.78 1.00
C ALA A 90 -2.10 6.64 -0.30
N SER A 91 -1.86 7.51 -1.28
CA SER A 91 -2.55 7.57 -2.57
C SER A 91 -4.08 7.45 -2.41
N THR A 92 -4.70 6.45 -3.01
CA THR A 92 -6.14 6.18 -2.88
C THR A 92 -6.58 5.66 -1.50
N GLY A 93 -5.64 5.29 -0.63
CA GLY A 93 -5.86 4.91 0.77
C GLY A 93 -5.92 3.41 1.05
N GLY A 94 -5.34 2.57 0.18
CA GLY A 94 -5.38 1.12 0.38
C GLY A 94 -4.75 0.66 1.70
N PHE A 95 -3.59 1.20 2.05
CA PHE A 95 -2.90 0.87 3.31
C PHE A 95 -3.62 1.52 4.50
N THR A 96 -4.00 2.80 4.38
CA THR A 96 -4.84 3.50 5.37
C THR A 96 -6.09 2.71 5.75
N ASP A 97 -6.84 2.19 4.78
CA ASP A 97 -8.05 1.37 5.03
C ASP A 97 -7.73 0.11 5.85
N VAL A 98 -6.66 -0.62 5.49
CA VAL A 98 -6.20 -1.80 6.22
C VAL A 98 -5.86 -1.46 7.67
N LEU A 99 -5.11 -0.38 7.90
CA LEU A 99 -4.74 0.06 9.24
C LEU A 99 -5.97 0.38 10.10
N LEU A 100 -6.94 1.11 9.54
CA LEU A 100 -8.20 1.44 10.24
C LEU A 100 -9.03 0.21 10.58
N ARG A 101 -9.17 -0.73 9.64
CA ARG A 101 -9.91 -1.99 9.85
C ARG A 101 -9.20 -2.91 10.86
N ARG A 102 -7.88 -2.84 10.95
CA ARG A 102 -7.05 -3.53 11.96
C ARG A 102 -7.02 -2.79 13.31
N GLY A 103 -7.83 -1.74 13.47
CA GLY A 103 -8.02 -1.08 14.76
C GLY A 103 -6.98 -0.02 15.11
N ALA A 104 -6.26 0.54 14.13
CA ALA A 104 -5.42 1.70 14.36
C ALA A 104 -6.21 2.82 15.06
N ARG A 105 -5.59 3.44 16.07
CA ARG A 105 -6.16 4.55 16.84
C ARG A 105 -6.29 5.79 15.96
N GLU A 106 -5.27 6.05 15.17
CA GLU A 106 -5.18 7.15 14.22
C GLU A 106 -4.22 6.76 13.07
N VAL A 107 -4.47 7.30 11.87
CA VAL A 107 -3.63 7.10 10.68
C VAL A 107 -3.29 8.45 10.08
N VAL A 108 -2.00 8.77 10.03
CA VAL A 108 -1.47 9.89 9.25
C VAL A 108 -1.26 9.42 7.82
N ALA A 109 -2.09 9.90 6.89
CA ALA A 109 -2.02 9.56 5.48
C ALA A 109 -1.24 10.66 4.74
N VAL A 110 0.02 10.37 4.37
CA VAL A 110 0.91 11.32 3.67
C VAL A 110 0.99 10.96 2.19
N ASP A 111 0.79 11.94 1.31
CA ASP A 111 1.03 11.79 -0.12
C ASP A 111 1.56 13.08 -0.75
N VAL A 112 2.32 12.95 -1.84
CA VAL A 112 2.80 14.09 -2.64
C VAL A 112 1.73 14.60 -3.61
N GLY A 113 0.77 13.74 -3.97
CA GLY A 113 -0.40 14.10 -4.77
C GLY A 113 -1.44 14.89 -3.98
N HIS A 114 -2.50 15.27 -4.70
CA HIS A 114 -3.67 15.97 -4.15
C HIS A 114 -4.95 15.23 -4.55
N ASP A 115 -5.96 15.29 -3.67
CA ASP A 115 -7.30 14.73 -3.84
C ASP A 115 -7.33 13.25 -4.26
N GLN A 116 -6.34 12.47 -3.82
CA GLN A 116 -6.23 11.05 -4.17
C GLN A 116 -7.01 10.14 -3.22
N LEU A 117 -6.98 10.47 -1.92
CA LEU A 117 -7.60 9.63 -0.89
C LEU A 117 -9.11 9.58 -1.08
N VAL A 118 -9.70 8.37 -1.05
CA VAL A 118 -11.14 8.21 -1.26
C VAL A 118 -11.96 8.95 -0.20
N PRO A 119 -13.13 9.53 -0.55
CA PRO A 119 -13.89 10.40 0.35
C PRO A 119 -14.24 9.77 1.70
N GLN A 120 -14.53 8.46 1.70
CA GLN A 120 -14.89 7.74 2.92
C GLN A 120 -13.74 7.72 3.94
N LEU A 121 -12.51 7.47 3.49
CA LEU A 121 -11.33 7.46 4.36
C LEU A 121 -10.96 8.87 4.79
N ARG A 122 -11.06 9.85 3.89
CA ARG A 122 -10.80 11.27 4.21
C ARG A 122 -11.75 11.79 5.31
N ALA A 123 -12.99 11.30 5.33
CA ALA A 123 -13.99 11.70 6.31
C ALA A 123 -13.91 10.92 7.65
N ASP A 124 -13.09 9.88 7.75
CA ASP A 124 -12.93 9.13 9.01
C ASP A 124 -12.17 10.02 10.02
N PRO A 125 -12.71 10.24 11.24
CA PRO A 125 -12.09 11.14 12.23
C PRO A 125 -10.73 10.64 12.75
N ARG A 126 -10.37 9.39 12.48
CA ARG A 126 -9.06 8.82 12.82
C ARG A 126 -8.00 9.10 11.75
N VAL A 127 -8.37 9.66 10.60
CA VAL A 127 -7.45 9.89 9.47
C VAL A 127 -7.03 11.35 9.41
N HIS A 128 -5.71 11.57 9.43
CA HIS A 128 -5.08 12.87 9.29
C HIS A 128 -4.40 12.95 7.91
N VAL A 129 -4.97 13.72 7.00
CA VAL A 129 -4.52 13.79 5.61
C VAL A 129 -3.48 14.90 5.43
N HIS A 130 -2.31 14.55 4.89
CA HIS A 130 -1.24 15.48 4.55
C HIS A 130 -0.86 15.32 3.07
N GLU A 131 -1.46 16.14 2.22
CA GLU A 131 -1.27 16.16 0.76
C GLU A 131 -0.25 17.20 0.32
N GLY A 132 0.38 16.99 -0.84
CA GLY A 132 1.48 17.83 -1.32
C GLY A 132 2.77 17.69 -0.51
N LEU A 133 2.82 16.76 0.45
CA LEU A 133 3.95 16.58 1.36
C LEU A 133 4.88 15.48 0.84
N ASN A 134 6.11 15.88 0.53
CA ASN A 134 7.12 14.94 0.07
C ASN A 134 7.79 14.25 1.27
N VAL A 135 7.51 12.96 1.44
CA VAL A 135 8.06 12.10 2.51
C VAL A 135 9.59 12.11 2.61
N ARG A 136 10.31 12.47 1.53
CA ARG A 136 11.77 12.65 1.57
C ARG A 136 12.20 13.74 2.55
N TYR A 137 11.39 14.78 2.68
CA TYR A 137 11.66 15.97 3.50
C TYR A 137 10.72 16.11 4.69
N LEU A 138 9.93 15.07 4.98
CA LEU A 138 8.97 15.06 6.08
C LEU A 138 9.66 15.27 7.43
N ASP A 139 9.22 16.27 8.18
CA ASP A 139 9.47 16.34 9.62
C ASP A 139 8.29 15.69 10.37
N ALA A 140 8.59 14.85 11.36
CA ALA A 140 7.58 14.24 12.21
C ALA A 140 6.71 15.30 12.90
N ALA A 141 7.26 16.48 13.19
CA ALA A 141 6.49 17.58 13.78
C ALA A 141 5.36 18.08 12.86
N GLU A 142 5.57 18.09 11.53
CA GLU A 142 4.56 18.54 10.55
C GLU A 142 3.32 17.64 10.52
N ILE A 143 3.48 16.38 10.92
CA ILE A 143 2.40 15.40 11.01
C ILE A 143 1.91 15.18 12.45
N GLY A 144 2.24 16.07 13.39
CA GLY A 144 1.78 15.95 14.79
C GLY A 144 2.55 14.94 15.64
N GLY A 145 3.76 14.55 15.21
CA GLY A 145 4.69 13.69 15.95
C GLY A 145 5.00 12.37 15.24
N PRO A 146 5.89 11.55 15.82
CA PRO A 146 6.24 10.25 15.27
C PRO A 146 5.12 9.21 15.41
N ALA A 147 5.12 8.18 14.56
CA ALA A 147 4.18 7.07 14.58
C ALA A 147 4.75 5.83 15.31
N GLU A 148 3.86 4.97 15.78
CA GLU A 148 4.21 3.68 16.42
C GLU A 148 4.38 2.57 15.39
N LEU A 149 3.70 2.70 14.23
CA LEU A 149 3.84 1.84 13.06
C LEU A 149 3.90 2.70 11.79
N THR A 150 4.96 2.57 11.01
CA THR A 150 5.08 3.24 9.71
C THR A 150 4.96 2.22 8.59
N VAL A 151 4.03 2.42 7.67
CA VAL A 151 3.92 1.64 6.42
C VAL A 151 4.26 2.54 5.24
N CYS A 152 4.91 2.00 4.21
CA CYS A 152 5.42 2.80 3.10
C CYS A 152 5.24 2.06 1.76
N ASP A 153 4.49 2.67 0.82
CA ASP A 153 4.28 2.17 -0.55
C ASP A 153 4.51 3.28 -1.61
N LEU A 154 5.77 3.67 -1.80
CA LEU A 154 6.13 4.77 -2.69
C LEU A 154 6.43 4.28 -4.12
N SER A 155 6.25 5.16 -5.10
CA SER A 155 6.61 4.91 -6.50
C SER A 155 7.52 6.01 -7.03
N PHE A 156 8.34 5.69 -8.04
CA PHE A 156 9.25 6.63 -8.71
C PHE A 156 10.35 7.25 -7.82
N ILE A 157 10.59 6.66 -6.64
CA ILE A 157 11.66 7.05 -5.72
C ILE A 157 12.30 5.80 -5.12
N SER A 158 13.62 5.83 -4.95
CA SER A 158 14.34 4.79 -4.22
C SER A 158 14.11 4.96 -2.71
N LEU A 159 13.81 3.87 -2.02
CA LEU A 159 13.60 3.87 -0.57
C LEU A 159 14.83 4.37 0.19
N THR A 160 16.04 4.23 -0.36
CA THR A 160 17.27 4.73 0.30
C THR A 160 17.26 6.25 0.53
N LEU A 161 16.42 6.99 -0.20
CA LEU A 161 16.27 8.44 -0.03
C LEU A 161 15.27 8.85 1.06
N VAL A 162 14.42 7.92 1.52
CA VAL A 162 13.32 8.21 2.45
C VAL A 162 13.42 7.43 3.76
N VAL A 163 14.11 6.28 3.77
CA VAL A 163 14.32 5.47 4.99
C VAL A 163 14.86 6.27 6.18
N PRO A 164 15.86 7.19 6.03
CA PRO A 164 16.30 8.03 7.14
C PRO A 164 15.15 8.86 7.74
N THR A 165 14.35 9.48 6.88
CA THR A 165 13.22 10.33 7.27
C THR A 165 12.12 9.51 7.94
N LEU A 166 11.76 8.35 7.39
CA LEU A 166 10.76 7.44 7.96
C LEU A 166 11.22 6.87 9.32
N ALA A 167 12.52 6.60 9.49
CA ALA A 167 13.10 6.22 10.78
C ALA A 167 12.96 7.36 11.80
N GLY A 168 13.19 8.61 11.37
CA GLY A 168 12.95 9.81 12.19
C GLY A 168 11.49 9.99 12.59
N ALA A 169 10.55 9.67 11.69
CA ALA A 169 9.12 9.75 11.91
C ALA A 169 8.50 8.54 12.64
N THR A 170 9.30 7.60 13.14
CA THR A 170 8.83 6.42 13.89
C THR A 170 9.36 6.46 15.32
N VAL A 171 8.57 6.18 16.35
CA VAL A 171 9.04 6.20 17.75
C VAL A 171 10.13 5.15 18.01
N PRO A 172 11.05 5.36 18.96
CA PRO A 172 11.89 4.29 19.48
C PRO A 172 11.04 3.09 19.93
N GLY A 173 11.40 1.90 19.50
CA GLY A 173 10.64 0.66 19.71
C GLY A 173 9.55 0.38 18.68
N GLY A 174 9.21 1.34 17.81
CA GLY A 174 8.19 1.21 16.76
C GLY A 174 8.63 0.40 15.54
N ASP A 175 7.65 -0.10 14.79
CA ASP A 175 7.86 -0.95 13.60
C ASP A 175 7.75 -0.13 12.31
N LEU A 176 8.47 -0.56 11.27
CA LEU A 176 8.32 -0.06 9.91
C LEU A 176 8.13 -1.22 8.94
N LEU A 177 7.15 -1.10 8.04
CA LEU A 177 6.91 -2.01 6.93
C LEU A 177 7.16 -1.27 5.61
N LEU A 178 8.29 -1.55 4.98
CA LEU A 178 8.78 -0.82 3.81
C LEU A 178 8.60 -1.66 2.54
N MET A 179 7.78 -1.19 1.59
CA MET A 179 7.61 -1.84 0.29
C MET A 179 8.78 -1.52 -0.64
N VAL A 180 9.68 -2.47 -0.82
CA VAL A 180 10.73 -2.44 -1.83
C VAL A 180 10.15 -2.81 -3.19
N LYS A 181 10.29 -1.88 -4.13
CA LYS A 181 9.92 -2.06 -5.54
C LYS A 181 11.20 -2.08 -6.37
N PRO A 182 11.74 -3.26 -6.74
CA PRO A 182 13.03 -3.36 -7.43
C PRO A 182 13.18 -2.43 -8.63
N GLN A 183 12.11 -2.20 -9.40
CA GLN A 183 12.10 -1.31 -10.56
C GLN A 183 12.49 0.15 -10.24
N PHE A 184 12.36 0.59 -9.00
CA PHE A 184 12.79 1.92 -8.54
C PHE A 184 14.15 1.91 -7.84
N GLU A 185 14.77 0.73 -7.67
CA GLU A 185 16.02 0.55 -6.93
C GLU A 185 17.22 0.17 -7.80
N VAL A 186 16.99 -0.53 -8.92
CA VAL A 186 18.05 -1.15 -9.73
C VAL A 186 18.68 -0.23 -10.79
N GLY A 187 18.15 0.99 -10.97
CA GLY A 187 18.56 1.92 -12.01
C GLY A 187 18.10 1.52 -13.43
N VAL A 188 18.09 2.47 -14.36
CA VAL A 188 17.45 2.32 -15.69
C VAL A 188 18.02 1.19 -16.55
N HIS A 189 19.32 0.87 -16.41
CA HIS A 189 19.97 -0.17 -17.21
C HIS A 189 19.55 -1.60 -16.87
N ASN A 190 18.94 -1.80 -15.70
CA ASN A 190 18.47 -3.11 -15.23
C ASN A 190 16.96 -3.32 -15.44
N LEU A 191 16.30 -2.42 -16.18
CA LEU A 191 14.89 -2.51 -16.52
C LEU A 191 14.70 -3.08 -17.93
N SER A 192 13.69 -3.92 -18.11
CA SER A 192 13.21 -4.28 -19.45
C SER A 192 12.62 -3.07 -20.18
N ARG A 193 12.30 -3.22 -21.48
CA ARG A 193 11.54 -2.20 -22.23
C ARG A 193 10.18 -1.87 -21.62
N THR A 194 9.61 -2.77 -20.82
CA THR A 194 8.33 -2.58 -20.14
C THR A 194 8.51 -2.11 -18.68
N GLY A 195 9.72 -1.77 -18.25
CA GLY A 195 9.98 -1.32 -16.87
C GLY A 195 9.96 -2.45 -15.83
N VAL A 196 10.05 -3.71 -16.26
CA VAL A 196 9.99 -4.89 -15.39
C VAL A 196 11.39 -5.40 -15.07
N VAL A 197 11.64 -5.69 -13.79
CA VAL A 197 12.89 -6.34 -13.34
C VAL A 197 12.73 -7.85 -13.42
N THR A 198 13.27 -8.45 -14.48
CA THR A 198 13.20 -9.90 -14.73
C THR A 198 14.29 -10.68 -14.00
N SER A 199 15.45 -10.06 -13.76
CA SER A 199 16.60 -10.67 -13.10
C SER A 199 16.35 -10.86 -11.60
N GLU A 200 16.36 -12.11 -11.15
CA GLU A 200 16.24 -12.45 -9.73
C GLU A 200 17.37 -11.84 -8.90
N ARG A 201 18.60 -11.88 -9.43
CA ARG A 201 19.75 -11.24 -8.77
C ARG A 201 19.53 -9.74 -8.58
N ALA A 202 19.01 -9.04 -9.60
CA ALA A 202 18.75 -7.61 -9.50
C ALA A 202 17.66 -7.30 -8.45
N ARG A 203 16.62 -8.14 -8.35
CA ARG A 203 15.60 -8.03 -7.29
C ARG A 203 16.20 -8.20 -5.90
N GLN A 204 17.04 -9.20 -5.71
CA GLN A 204 17.72 -9.42 -4.42
C GLN A 204 18.67 -8.27 -4.07
N ASP A 205 19.42 -7.75 -5.04
CA ASP A 205 20.34 -6.65 -4.83
C ASP A 205 19.58 -5.35 -4.46
N ALA A 206 18.40 -5.11 -5.04
CA ALA A 206 17.51 -4.03 -4.63
C ALA A 206 17.10 -4.15 -3.15
N VAL A 207 16.63 -5.33 -2.72
CA VAL A 207 16.25 -5.57 -1.32
C VAL A 207 17.46 -5.38 -0.39
N ARG A 208 18.62 -5.95 -0.73
CA ARG A 208 19.87 -5.80 0.06
C ARG A 208 20.28 -4.34 0.20
N ARG A 209 20.09 -3.52 -0.84
CA ARG A 209 20.41 -2.09 -0.81
C ARG A 209 19.54 -1.34 0.22
N VAL A 210 18.24 -1.62 0.24
CA VAL A 210 17.31 -1.02 1.22
C VAL A 210 17.60 -1.52 2.63
N VAL A 211 17.84 -2.82 2.81
CA VAL A 211 18.23 -3.44 4.09
C VAL A 211 19.51 -2.79 4.65
N ARG A 212 20.53 -2.57 3.80
CA ARG A 212 21.76 -1.89 4.21
C ARG A 212 21.49 -0.46 4.65
N CYS A 213 20.75 0.30 3.84
CA CYS A 213 20.39 1.68 4.18
C CYS A 213 19.62 1.78 5.50
N ALA A 214 18.71 0.84 5.77
CA ALA A 214 18.00 0.76 7.06
C ALA A 214 18.98 0.54 8.23
N GLY A 215 19.94 -0.38 8.07
CA GLY A 215 21.00 -0.59 9.07
C GLY A 215 21.89 0.63 9.28
N ASP A 216 22.27 1.34 8.20
CA ASP A 216 23.12 2.52 8.26
C ASP A 216 22.48 3.68 9.04
N VAL A 217 21.14 3.76 9.07
CA VAL A 217 20.38 4.74 9.87
C VAL A 217 19.96 4.21 11.25
N GLY A 218 20.47 3.04 11.65
CA GLY A 218 20.25 2.46 12.98
C GLY A 218 18.92 1.71 13.15
N LEU A 219 18.23 1.35 12.07
CA LEU A 219 17.08 0.43 12.16
C LEU A 219 17.55 -1.03 12.25
N GLU A 220 16.84 -1.82 13.05
CA GLU A 220 17.03 -3.27 13.11
C GLU A 220 16.14 -3.94 12.07
N VAL A 221 16.73 -4.52 11.04
CA VAL A 221 16.00 -5.31 10.04
C VAL A 221 15.59 -6.64 10.66
N ARG A 222 14.29 -6.89 10.76
CA ARG A 222 13.71 -8.07 11.43
C ARG A 222 13.40 -9.20 10.46
N ALA A 223 12.84 -8.87 9.29
CA ALA A 223 12.45 -9.86 8.29
C ALA A 223 12.26 -9.23 6.91
N THR A 224 12.23 -10.08 5.88
CA THR A 224 11.81 -9.71 4.53
C THR A 224 10.84 -10.74 3.98
N ALA A 225 9.83 -10.32 3.23
CA ALA A 225 8.86 -11.20 2.59
C ALA A 225 8.48 -10.69 1.20
N PRO A 226 8.20 -11.54 0.21
CA PRO A 226 7.59 -11.09 -1.05
C PRO A 226 6.18 -10.56 -0.80
N SER A 227 5.76 -9.54 -1.57
CA SER A 227 4.37 -9.11 -1.61
C SER A 227 3.51 -10.22 -2.21
N PRO A 228 2.32 -10.51 -1.66
CA PRO A 228 1.42 -11.56 -2.19
C PRO A 228 0.87 -11.20 -3.57
N LEU A 229 0.86 -9.91 -3.92
CA LEU A 229 0.42 -9.41 -5.22
C LEU A 229 1.58 -8.73 -5.95
N PRO A 230 1.72 -8.96 -7.28
CA PRO A 230 2.65 -8.21 -8.09
C PRO A 230 2.22 -6.74 -8.25
N GLY A 231 3.17 -5.88 -8.59
CA GLY A 231 2.93 -4.50 -8.99
C GLY A 231 2.13 -4.38 -10.29
N GLN A 232 1.76 -3.15 -10.67
CA GLN A 232 0.86 -2.87 -11.82
C GLN A 232 1.32 -3.51 -13.15
N ASP A 233 2.63 -3.62 -13.38
CA ASP A 233 3.22 -4.19 -14.61
C ASP A 233 3.78 -5.61 -14.43
N GLY A 234 3.42 -6.30 -13.34
CA GLY A 234 3.92 -7.65 -13.03
C GLY A 234 5.26 -7.68 -12.31
N ASN A 235 5.76 -6.53 -11.84
CA ASN A 235 6.96 -6.48 -11.01
C ASN A 235 6.73 -7.23 -9.69
N VAL A 236 7.69 -8.08 -9.30
CA VAL A 236 7.71 -8.72 -7.98
C VAL A 236 8.23 -7.70 -6.97
N GLU A 237 7.44 -7.45 -5.94
CA GLU A 237 7.73 -6.47 -4.88
C GLU A 237 7.95 -7.20 -3.54
N PHE A 238 8.60 -6.55 -2.59
CA PHE A 238 8.98 -7.16 -1.31
C PHE A 238 8.70 -6.20 -0.17
N PHE A 239 8.32 -6.72 0.99
CA PHE A 239 8.38 -5.97 2.23
C PHE A 239 9.68 -6.22 2.98
N VAL A 240 10.24 -5.16 3.53
CA VAL A 240 11.27 -5.20 4.57
C VAL A 240 10.63 -4.72 5.86
N ARG A 241 10.62 -5.58 6.89
CA ARG A 241 10.24 -5.19 8.24
C ARG A 241 11.46 -4.72 9.00
N CYS A 242 11.38 -3.51 9.52
CA CYS A 242 12.36 -2.92 10.41
C CYS A 242 11.75 -2.60 11.76
N ARG A 243 12.58 -2.49 12.79
CA ARG A 243 12.23 -1.91 14.07
C ARG A 243 13.20 -0.79 14.41
N ARG A 244 12.70 0.34 14.89
CA ARG A 244 13.55 1.37 15.48
C ARG A 244 13.95 0.91 16.88
N PRO A 245 15.24 0.80 17.22
CA PRO A 245 15.65 0.41 18.57
C PRO A 245 15.09 1.35 19.65
N PRO A 246 14.74 0.84 20.84
CA PRO A 246 14.22 1.66 21.94
C PRO A 246 15.26 2.62 22.53
N HIS A 247 16.54 2.38 22.27
CA HIS A 247 17.65 3.26 22.66
C HIS A 247 18.42 3.67 21.41
N ALA A 248 18.62 4.98 21.21
CA ALA A 248 19.60 5.43 20.25
C ALA A 248 20.96 4.90 20.73
N VAL A 249 21.54 3.93 20.03
CA VAL A 249 22.94 3.60 20.24
C VAL A 249 23.70 4.86 19.85
N PRO A 250 24.42 5.53 20.78
CA PRO A 250 25.29 6.63 20.39
C PRO A 250 26.24 6.05 19.35
N VAL A 251 26.29 6.67 18.17
CA VAL A 251 27.32 6.35 17.17
C VAL A 251 28.63 6.77 17.80
N GLY A 252 29.24 5.85 18.55
CA GLY A 252 30.54 6.03 19.18
C GLY A 252 31.55 6.29 18.09
N SER A 253 32.24 7.42 18.21
CA SER A 253 33.40 7.77 17.41
C SER A 253 34.35 6.59 17.33
N LEU A 254 34.51 6.03 16.14
CA LEU A 254 35.73 5.29 15.81
C LEU A 254 36.84 6.35 15.73
N ALA A 255 37.50 6.57 16.86
CA ALA A 255 38.83 7.16 16.94
C ALA A 255 39.87 6.13 16.49
#